data_AF-A0A661NN26-F1
#
_entry.id   AF-A0A661NN26-F1
#
_cell.length_a   1.000
_cell.length_b   1.000
_cell.length_c   1.000
_cell.angle_alpha   90.00
_cell.angle_beta   90.00
_cell.angle_gamma   90.00
#
_symmetry.space_group_name_H-M   'P 1'
#
loop_
_entity.id
_entity.type
_entity.pdbx_description
1 polymer ?
#
loop_
_entity_poly.entity_id
_entity_poly.type
_entity_poly.pdbx_seq_one_letter_code
_entity_poly.pdbx_strand_id
1 'polypeptide(L)'
;ISVPPNQYMNAYVFFADPTYPETNLVVVRSRDKDGNFHDVDLDCAGLLGGWQPVGDYEWTRIDLITGDFQNVGNCSTGRHEISSAGRFGLWVWGWGTPLTSTFTSNVSYGYPAGMNVQPINTVVIPPVPR
;
A
#
# COMPACT_ATOMS: atom_id res chain seq x y z
N ILE A 1 7.06 7.45 8.49
CA ILE A 1 7.15 8.15 7.19
C ILE A 1 5.86 7.84 6.44
N SER A 2 5.18 8.81 5.83
CA SER A 2 3.93 8.58 5.08
C SER A 2 4.08 9.25 3.71
N VAL A 3 3.58 8.60 2.64
CA VAL A 3 3.58 9.18 1.30
C VAL A 3 2.55 10.32 1.28
N PRO A 4 2.93 11.56 0.89
CA PRO A 4 1.95 12.64 0.77
C PRO A 4 0.84 12.26 -0.21
N PRO A 5 -0.44 12.51 0.09
CA PRO A 5 -1.55 12.11 -0.79
C PRO A 5 -1.45 12.64 -2.23
N ASN A 6 -0.84 13.81 -2.43
CA ASN A 6 -0.57 14.35 -3.76
C ASN A 6 0.38 13.49 -4.61
N GLN A 7 1.17 12.62 -3.98
CA GLN A 7 2.08 11.68 -4.63
C GLN A 7 1.51 10.27 -4.78
N TYR A 8 0.24 10.06 -4.41
CA TYR A 8 -0.45 8.79 -4.67
C TYR A 8 -0.56 8.52 -6.18
N MET A 9 -0.45 7.24 -6.52
CA MET A 9 -0.56 6.73 -7.88
C MET A 9 -1.84 5.89 -8.02
N ASN A 10 -2.16 5.54 -9.26
CA ASN A 10 -3.34 4.74 -9.62
C ASN A 10 -3.02 3.25 -9.74
N ALA A 11 -1.74 2.87 -9.74
CA ALA A 11 -1.29 1.49 -9.83
C ALA A 11 0.06 1.32 -9.15
N TYR A 12 0.27 0.14 -8.57
CA TYR A 12 1.53 -0.26 -7.95
C TYR A 12 1.88 -1.70 -8.31
N VAL A 13 3.17 -1.95 -8.46
CA VAL A 13 3.76 -3.28 -8.40
C VAL A 13 4.59 -3.34 -7.13
N PHE A 14 4.34 -4.32 -6.27
CA PHE A 14 5.06 -4.47 -5.00
C PHE A 14 5.42 -5.93 -4.75
N PHE A 15 6.26 -6.16 -3.73
CA PHE A 15 6.77 -7.48 -3.39
C PHE A 15 6.53 -7.81 -1.91
N ALA A 16 5.84 -8.91 -1.64
CA ALA A 16 5.72 -9.51 -0.32
C ALA A 16 6.94 -10.41 -0.06
N ASP A 17 7.71 -10.14 0.99
CA ASP A 17 8.93 -10.89 1.30
C ASP A 17 8.60 -12.32 1.75
N PRO A 18 9.13 -13.37 1.07
CA PRO A 18 8.82 -14.76 1.38
C PRO A 18 9.43 -15.27 2.70
N THR A 19 10.32 -14.50 3.33
CA THR A 19 10.97 -14.86 4.59
C THR A 19 10.14 -14.50 5.82
N TYR A 20 9.05 -13.76 5.64
CA TYR A 20 8.15 -13.35 6.73
C TYR A 20 6.85 -14.17 6.72
N PRO A 21 6.42 -14.68 7.89
CA PRO A 21 5.23 -15.51 8.04
C PRO A 21 3.92 -14.72 7.98
N GLU A 22 4.02 -13.39 8.09
CA GLU A 22 2.89 -12.47 8.10
C GLU A 22 3.20 -11.34 7.11
N THR A 23 2.24 -11.01 6.25
CA THR A 23 2.31 -9.82 5.39
C THR A 23 0.92 -9.24 5.21
N ASN A 24 0.80 -7.93 5.42
CA ASN A 24 -0.42 -7.16 5.20
C ASN A 24 -0.16 -5.94 4.32
N LEU A 25 -1.27 -5.41 3.80
CA LEU A 25 -1.32 -4.16 3.09
C LEU A 25 -2.21 -3.19 3.85
N VAL A 26 -1.77 -1.94 3.94
CA VAL A 26 -2.59 -0.81 4.34
C VAL A 26 -2.79 0.07 3.11
N VAL A 27 -4.05 0.24 2.72
CA VAL A 27 -4.42 1.00 1.53
C VAL A 27 -5.20 2.22 1.97
N VAL A 28 -4.82 3.40 1.46
CA VAL A 28 -5.49 4.68 1.75
C VAL A 28 -5.90 5.32 0.44
N ARG A 29 -7.20 5.46 0.17
CA ARG A 29 -7.71 6.10 -1.04
C ARG A 29 -8.13 7.54 -0.78
N SER A 30 -7.84 8.41 -1.75
CA SER A 30 -8.34 9.79 -1.78
C SER A 30 -9.50 9.91 -2.75
N ARG A 31 -10.39 10.88 -2.52
CA ARG A 31 -11.39 11.26 -3.53
C ARG A 31 -10.68 11.77 -4.77
N ASP A 32 -11.14 11.35 -5.95
CA ASP A 32 -10.65 11.93 -7.21
C ASP A 32 -11.29 13.31 -7.45
N LYS A 33 -10.95 13.96 -8.56
CA LYS A 33 -11.46 15.29 -8.96
C LYS A 33 -13.00 15.38 -8.96
N ASP A 34 -13.67 14.25 -9.18
CA ASP A 34 -15.13 14.16 -9.20
C ASP A 34 -15.75 14.05 -7.80
N GLY A 35 -14.91 14.07 -6.74
CA GLY A 35 -15.33 13.97 -5.34
C GLY A 35 -15.66 12.54 -4.88
N ASN A 36 -15.51 11.54 -5.75
CA ASN A 36 -15.82 10.14 -5.47
C ASN A 36 -14.58 9.34 -5.09
N PHE A 37 -14.78 8.32 -4.27
CA PHE A 37 -13.79 7.26 -4.09
C PHE A 37 -13.93 6.23 -5.20
N HIS A 38 -12.79 5.74 -5.70
CA HIS A 38 -12.76 4.67 -6.68
C HIS A 38 -12.41 3.35 -5.99
N ASP A 39 -12.94 2.26 -6.55
CA ASP A 39 -12.61 0.92 -6.09
C ASP A 39 -11.15 0.60 -6.39
N VAL A 40 -10.54 -0.16 -5.49
CA VAL A 40 -9.15 -0.61 -5.61
C VAL A 40 -9.18 -2.12 -5.79
N ASP A 41 -8.56 -2.61 -6.85
CA ASP A 41 -8.49 -4.01 -7.23
C ASP A 41 -7.08 -4.55 -7.03
N LEU A 42 -6.96 -5.62 -6.24
CA LEU A 42 -5.73 -6.35 -5.99
C LEU A 42 -5.76 -7.68 -6.76
N ASP A 43 -4.70 -7.99 -7.51
CA ASP A 43 -4.65 -9.15 -8.40
C ASP A 43 -5.08 -10.50 -7.78
N CYS A 44 -4.77 -10.72 -6.51
CA CYS A 44 -5.04 -11.97 -5.80
C CYS A 44 -6.34 -11.96 -4.98
N ALA A 45 -6.88 -10.79 -4.66
CA ALA A 45 -8.06 -10.65 -3.79
C ALA A 45 -9.28 -10.00 -4.47
N GLY A 46 -9.09 -9.43 -5.66
CA GLY A 46 -10.08 -8.62 -6.35
C GLY A 46 -10.33 -7.28 -5.67
N LEU A 47 -11.58 -6.82 -5.74
CA LEU A 47 -12.01 -5.53 -5.18
C LEU A 47 -11.88 -5.50 -3.65
N LEU A 48 -11.12 -4.53 -3.16
CA LEU A 48 -10.94 -4.31 -1.73
C LEU A 48 -12.19 -3.69 -1.09
N GLY A 49 -12.62 -4.26 0.03
CA GLY A 49 -13.74 -3.79 0.84
C GLY A 49 -13.31 -3.33 2.23
N GLY A 50 -14.29 -3.19 3.14
CA GLY A 50 -14.03 -2.89 4.56
C GLY A 50 -13.51 -1.48 4.82
N TRP A 51 -13.76 -0.54 3.91
CA TRP A 51 -13.28 0.84 3.99
C TRP A 51 -13.78 1.56 5.24
N GLN A 52 -12.86 2.24 5.93
CA GLN A 52 -13.11 3.05 7.11
C GLN A 52 -12.70 4.50 6.86
N PRO A 53 -13.47 5.49 7.33
CA PRO A 53 -13.16 6.90 7.12
C PRO A 53 -12.00 7.36 8.01
N VAL A 54 -11.08 8.16 7.45
CA VAL A 54 -10.01 8.87 8.17
C VAL A 54 -9.87 10.27 7.56
N GLY A 55 -10.51 11.25 8.19
CA GLY A 55 -10.58 12.62 7.66
C GLY A 55 -11.24 12.63 6.27
N ASP A 56 -10.55 13.21 5.29
CA ASP A 56 -11.01 13.28 3.89
C ASP A 56 -10.73 12.00 3.07
N TYR A 57 -10.13 10.99 3.69
CA TYR A 57 -9.69 9.74 3.06
C TYR A 57 -10.46 8.55 3.59
N GLU A 58 -10.35 7.42 2.90
CA GLU A 58 -10.74 6.12 3.41
C GLU A 58 -9.54 5.19 3.43
N TRP A 59 -9.48 4.31 4.43
CA TRP A 59 -8.46 3.29 4.51
C TRP A 59 -9.05 1.91 4.71
N THR A 60 -8.31 0.90 4.29
CA THR A 60 -8.60 -0.50 4.57
C THR A 60 -7.30 -1.27 4.78
N ARG A 61 -7.43 -2.47 5.33
CA ARG A 61 -6.34 -3.41 5.56
C ARG A 61 -6.71 -4.77 5.00
N ILE A 62 -5.77 -5.39 4.31
CA ILE A 62 -5.91 -6.76 3.83
C ILE A 62 -4.64 -7.55 4.16
N ASP A 63 -4.82 -8.80 4.55
CA ASP A 63 -3.73 -9.74 4.81
C ASP A 63 -3.46 -10.57 3.55
N LEU A 64 -2.18 -10.75 3.21
CA LEU A 64 -1.75 -11.61 2.10
C LEU A 64 -1.31 -12.98 2.61
N ILE A 65 -0.57 -12.99 3.72
CA ILE A 65 0.01 -14.17 4.35
C ILE A 65 -0.17 -14.04 5.87
N THR A 66 -0.58 -15.13 6.55
CA THR A 66 -0.79 -15.12 8.01
C THR A 66 -0.39 -16.41 8.71
N GLY A 67 -0.17 -16.31 10.03
CA GLY A 67 0.09 -17.39 10.98
C GLY A 67 1.48 -18.00 10.82
N ASP A 68 1.63 -18.81 9.79
CA ASP A 68 2.84 -19.57 9.48
C ASP A 68 2.98 -19.76 7.97
N PHE A 69 3.24 -18.66 7.27
CA PHE A 69 3.40 -18.63 5.81
C PHE A 69 2.15 -19.11 5.05
N GLN A 70 0.95 -18.98 5.65
CA GLN A 70 -0.28 -19.42 5.01
C GLN A 70 -0.89 -18.30 4.17
N ASN A 71 -1.13 -18.61 2.90
CA ASN A 71 -1.80 -17.75 1.94
C ASN A 71 -3.22 -17.39 2.40
N VAL A 72 -3.58 -16.12 2.29
CA VAL A 72 -4.96 -15.65 2.45
C VAL A 72 -5.62 -15.65 1.07
N GLY A 73 -6.59 -16.56 0.88
CA GLY A 73 -7.23 -16.74 -0.42
C GLY A 73 -6.21 -17.14 -1.50
N ASN A 74 -6.16 -16.39 -2.60
CA ASN A 74 -5.20 -16.63 -3.69
C ASN A 74 -3.93 -15.75 -3.57
N CYS A 75 -3.77 -15.00 -2.48
CA CYS A 75 -2.60 -14.15 -2.27
C CYS A 75 -1.40 -14.98 -1.82
N SER A 76 -0.19 -14.56 -2.22
CA SER A 76 1.04 -15.27 -1.90
C SER A 76 2.16 -14.30 -1.52
N THR A 77 3.35 -14.84 -1.29
CA THR A 77 4.57 -14.04 -1.26
C THR A 77 5.04 -13.75 -2.69
N GLY A 78 5.93 -12.79 -2.86
CA GLY A 78 6.45 -12.38 -4.16
C GLY A 78 5.71 -11.18 -4.76
N ARG A 79 5.67 -11.13 -6.10
CA ARG A 79 5.20 -9.96 -6.86
C ARG A 79 3.68 -9.91 -6.89
N HIS A 80 3.12 -8.74 -6.57
CA HIS A 80 1.70 -8.44 -6.70
C HIS A 80 1.46 -7.09 -7.39
N GLU A 81 0.32 -6.99 -8.06
CA GLU A 81 -0.18 -5.77 -8.68
C GLU A 81 -1.51 -5.32 -8.07
N ILE A 82 -1.64 -4.01 -7.86
CA ILE A 82 -2.86 -3.39 -7.37
C ILE A 82 -3.15 -2.13 -8.19
N SER A 83 -4.42 -1.89 -8.52
CA SER A 83 -4.82 -0.78 -9.38
C SER A 83 -6.16 -0.18 -9.02
N SER A 84 -6.40 1.05 -9.45
CA SER A 84 -7.66 1.78 -9.29
C SER A 84 -7.79 2.84 -10.38
N ALA A 85 -9.02 3.27 -10.67
CA ALA A 85 -9.25 4.46 -11.48
C ALA A 85 -8.81 5.75 -10.75
N GLY A 86 -8.89 5.77 -9.42
CA GLY A 86 -8.51 6.89 -8.57
C GLY A 86 -7.12 6.73 -7.95
N ARG A 87 -6.64 7.79 -7.30
CA ARG A 87 -5.35 7.78 -6.58
C ARG A 87 -5.49 7.15 -5.20
N PHE A 88 -4.55 6.29 -4.85
CA PHE A 88 -4.45 5.70 -3.52
C PHE A 88 -2.99 5.51 -3.10
N GLY A 89 -2.71 5.49 -1.81
CA GLY A 89 -1.44 5.11 -1.23
C GLY A 89 -1.46 3.65 -0.79
N LEU A 90 -0.33 2.96 -0.97
CA LEU A 90 -0.14 1.58 -0.54
C LEU A 90 1.08 1.47 0.37
N TRP A 91 0.88 0.84 1.53
CA TRP A 91 1.91 0.43 2.47
C TRP A 91 1.92 -1.08 2.61
N VAL A 92 3.11 -1.67 2.47
CA VAL A 92 3.35 -3.09 2.70
C VAL A 92 4.01 -3.24 4.05
N TRP A 93 3.50 -4.16 4.89
CA TRP A 93 4.10 -4.52 6.17
C TRP A 93 4.22 -6.02 6.27
N GLY A 94 5.34 -6.50 6.79
CA GLY A 94 5.45 -7.90 7.22
C GLY A 94 6.26 -8.02 8.49
N TRP A 95 6.00 -9.07 9.25
CA TRP A 95 6.63 -9.28 10.55
C TRP A 95 6.77 -10.77 10.87
N GLY A 96 7.81 -11.07 11.65
CA GLY A 96 8.04 -12.39 12.22
C GLY A 96 7.17 -12.59 13.46
N THR A 97 6.93 -13.85 13.79
CA THR A 97 6.19 -14.25 14.99
C THR A 97 6.79 -15.54 15.55
N PRO A 98 6.89 -15.68 16.88
CA PRO A 98 7.38 -16.91 17.50
C PRO A 98 6.43 -18.11 17.28
N LEU A 99 5.22 -17.88 16.77
CA LEU A 99 4.19 -18.90 16.51
C LEU A 99 4.32 -19.55 15.11
N THR A 100 5.54 -19.78 14.64
CA THR A 100 5.86 -20.29 13.29
C THR A 100 6.63 -21.60 13.33
N SER A 101 6.48 -22.44 12.30
CA SER A 101 7.18 -23.73 12.19
C SER A 101 8.70 -23.56 12.04
N THR A 102 9.12 -22.43 11.48
CA THR A 102 10.52 -22.00 11.40
C THR A 102 10.69 -20.71 12.18
N PHE A 103 11.73 -20.60 13.01
CA PHE A 103 11.92 -19.39 13.82
C PHE A 103 12.15 -18.15 12.94
N THR A 104 11.19 -17.21 12.98
CA THR A 104 11.21 -15.97 12.19
C THR A 104 11.59 -14.72 13.01
N SER A 105 11.89 -14.87 14.31
CA SER A 105 12.24 -13.78 15.24
C SER A 105 11.16 -12.68 15.36
N ASN A 106 11.42 -11.64 16.16
CA ASN A 106 10.56 -10.47 16.32
C ASN A 106 11.04 -9.32 15.42
N VAL A 107 11.22 -9.61 14.13
CA VAL A 107 11.65 -8.64 13.12
C VAL A 107 10.46 -8.16 12.29
N SER A 108 10.55 -6.96 11.73
CA SER A 108 9.52 -6.43 10.84
C SER A 108 10.11 -5.57 9.73
N TYR A 109 9.38 -5.50 8.63
CA TYR A 109 9.66 -4.58 7.53
C TYR A 109 8.40 -3.79 7.19
N GLY A 110 8.60 -2.59 6.64
CA GLY A 110 7.53 -1.73 6.19
C GLY A 110 8.03 -0.76 5.14
N TYR A 111 7.33 -0.67 4.01
CA TYR A 111 7.69 0.28 2.96
C TYR A 111 6.47 0.75 2.17
N PRO A 112 6.50 1.99 1.64
CA PRO A 112 5.48 2.43 0.68
C PRO A 112 5.75 1.78 -0.68
N ALA A 113 4.74 1.21 -1.31
CA ALA A 113 4.90 0.52 -2.61
C ALA A 113 5.36 1.44 -3.75
N GLY A 114 5.20 2.74 -3.58
CA GLY A 114 5.74 3.75 -4.47
C GLY A 114 5.20 5.13 -4.14
N MET A 115 5.74 6.12 -4.84
CA MET A 115 5.19 7.47 -4.86
C MET A 115 5.50 8.08 -6.23
N ASN A 116 4.65 9.00 -6.66
CA ASN A 116 4.93 9.80 -7.83
C ASN A 116 6.10 10.76 -7.57
N VAL A 117 6.70 11.30 -8.64
CA VAL A 117 7.73 12.36 -8.58
C VAL A 117 7.11 13.66 -9.07
N GLN A 118 5.98 14.05 -8.50
CA GLN A 118 5.35 15.33 -8.82
C GLN A 118 5.93 16.45 -7.95
N PRO A 119 6.17 17.65 -8.50
CA PRO A 119 6.57 18.79 -7.70
C PRO A 119 5.57 19.03 -6.57
N ILE A 120 6.04 19.04 -5.32
CA ILE A 120 5.21 19.35 -4.15
C ILE A 120 4.98 20.86 -4.03
N ASN A 121 5.96 21.67 -4.47
CA ASN A 121 5.93 23.13 -4.39
C ASN A 121 6.02 23.75 -5.77
N THR A 122 5.28 24.84 -5.98
CA THR A 122 5.44 25.72 -7.15
C THR A 122 6.73 26.53 -6.97
N VAL A 123 7.81 26.12 -7.63
CA VAL A 123 9.06 26.91 -7.63
C VAL A 123 8.92 28.03 -8.66
N VAL A 124 8.84 29.26 -8.19
CA VAL A 124 8.92 30.45 -9.06
C VAL A 124 10.40 30.76 -9.26
N ILE A 125 10.91 30.55 -10.47
CA ILE A 125 12.27 30.98 -10.84
C ILE A 125 12.18 32.45 -11.28
N PRO A 126 12.71 33.42 -10.52
CA PRO A 126 12.73 34.80 -10.97
C PRO A 126 13.61 34.91 -12.23
N PRO A 127 13.16 35.65 -13.27
CA PRO A 127 13.87 35.75 -14.55
C PRO A 127 15.19 36.53 -14.48
N VAL A 128 15.46 37.21 -13.36
CA VAL A 128 16.70 37.94 -13.12
C VAL A 128 17.45 37.29 -11.94
N PRO A 129 18.66 36.76 -12.15
CA PRO A 129 19.52 36.29 -11.06
C PRO A 129 19.81 37.42 -10.07
N ARG A 130 19.75 37.15 -8.77
CA ARG A 130 20.31 38.03 -7.74
C ARG A 130 21.79 37.73 -7.53
#